data_AF-A0A251XKP3-F1
#
_entry.id   AF-A0A251XKP3-F1
#
_cell.length_a   1.000
_cell.length_b   1.000
_cell.length_c   1.000
_cell.angle_alpha   90.00
_cell.angle_beta   90.00
_cell.angle_gamma   90.00
#
_symmetry.space_group_name_H-M   'P 1'
#
loop_
_entity.id
_entity.type
_entity.pdbx_description
1 polymer ?
#
loop_
_entity_poly.entity_id
_entity_poly.type
_entity_poly.pdbx_seq_one_letter_code
_entity_poly.pdbx_strand_id
1 'polypeptide(L)'
;MNALVDKTKSALLRAADQLITEFRIYSLDFLPYEAHLLILTHIFSSNTTLSAAQMKRLRQWFWRTSFSERYRGTNDAYVTRDLELVRNFIENGVGDATTFGATPLSRDIKTAVFRKNNSRSRAFSLALAKAGPENLTNGSPIDTAVALSGYNKKQFHHIYPDAYLRRQEPSKERNLLLNMCMLAASENNLISDDDPHDYLVRVGADHGGHAEKVFKSNLLPNPSIFTFANASYDEFLEARLEVVQAHLALLCDGDA
;
A
#
# COMPACT_ATOMS: atom_id res chain seq x y z
N MET A 1 -39.55 2.65 5.74
CA MET A 1 -38.55 1.56 5.78
C MET A 1 -37.83 1.43 4.45
N ASN A 2 -38.54 1.28 3.32
CA ASN A 2 -37.93 1.16 1.98
C ASN A 2 -36.97 2.31 1.63
N ALA A 3 -37.37 3.57 1.85
CA ALA A 3 -36.51 4.72 1.55
C ALA A 3 -35.16 4.72 2.30
N LEU A 4 -35.12 4.22 3.55
CA LEU A 4 -33.88 4.13 4.32
C LEU A 4 -32.98 3.02 3.78
N VAL A 5 -33.57 1.86 3.45
CA VAL A 5 -32.85 0.73 2.84
C VAL A 5 -32.25 1.14 1.49
N ASP A 6 -33.02 1.82 0.63
CA ASP A 6 -32.55 2.27 -0.68
C ASP A 6 -31.43 3.30 -0.57
N LYS A 7 -31.54 4.22 0.41
CA LYS A 7 -30.50 5.19 0.72
C LYS A 7 -29.21 4.50 1.16
N THR A 8 -29.29 3.58 2.13
CA THR A 8 -28.13 2.84 2.63
C THR A 8 -27.49 1.99 1.53
N LYS A 9 -28.29 1.31 0.71
CA LYS A 9 -27.80 0.53 -0.43
C LYS A 9 -27.03 1.41 -1.42
N SER A 10 -27.58 2.57 -1.77
CA SER A 10 -26.93 3.50 -2.71
C SER A 10 -25.62 4.06 -2.14
N ALA A 11 -25.60 4.37 -0.85
CA ALA A 11 -24.40 4.84 -0.17
C ALA A 11 -23.31 3.77 -0.09
N LEU A 12 -23.69 2.52 0.19
CA LEU A 12 -22.76 1.38 0.24
C LEU A 12 -22.11 1.11 -1.12
N LEU A 13 -22.91 1.18 -2.20
CA LEU A 13 -22.38 1.02 -3.56
C LEU A 13 -21.37 2.12 -3.91
N ARG A 14 -21.66 3.37 -3.58
CA ARG A 14 -20.71 4.48 -3.77
C ARG A 14 -19.45 4.34 -2.93
N ALA A 15 -19.57 3.86 -1.69
CA ALA A 15 -18.43 3.56 -0.85
C ALA A 15 -17.54 2.48 -1.46
N ALA A 16 -18.13 1.41 -2.00
CA ALA A 16 -17.41 0.37 -2.71
C ALA A 16 -16.73 0.90 -3.98
N ASP A 17 -17.45 1.67 -4.80
CA ASP A 17 -16.90 2.31 -6.00
C ASP A 17 -15.70 3.21 -5.66
N GLN A 18 -15.80 3.98 -4.57
CA GLN A 18 -14.71 4.83 -4.08
C GLN A 18 -13.51 4.00 -3.61
N LEU A 19 -13.72 2.91 -2.88
CA LEU A 19 -12.65 2.01 -2.45
C LEU A 19 -11.91 1.38 -3.64
N ILE A 20 -12.64 0.99 -4.68
CA ILE A 20 -12.08 0.42 -5.90
C ILE A 20 -11.29 1.47 -6.69
N THR A 21 -11.91 2.60 -7.00
CA THR A 21 -11.35 3.60 -7.94
C THR A 21 -10.20 4.41 -7.34
N GLU A 22 -10.29 4.75 -6.05
CA GLU A 22 -9.29 5.61 -5.40
C GLU A 22 -8.20 4.82 -4.71
N PHE A 23 -8.56 3.72 -4.04
CA PHE A 23 -7.66 2.97 -3.18
C PHE A 23 -7.24 1.61 -3.74
N ARG A 24 -7.75 1.23 -4.93
CA ARG A 24 -7.48 -0.07 -5.58
C ARG A 24 -7.86 -1.27 -4.72
N ILE A 25 -8.94 -1.16 -3.94
CA ILE A 25 -9.45 -2.25 -3.11
C ILE A 25 -10.51 -3.03 -3.90
N TYR A 26 -10.12 -4.18 -4.44
CA TYR A 26 -11.00 -5.08 -5.19
C TYR A 26 -11.53 -6.25 -4.34
N SER A 27 -11.01 -6.43 -3.13
CA SER A 27 -11.41 -7.47 -2.18
C SER A 27 -11.28 -6.99 -0.74
N LEU A 28 -12.18 -7.49 0.13
CA LEU A 28 -12.12 -7.22 1.57
C LEU A 28 -10.84 -7.76 2.22
N ASP A 29 -10.14 -8.71 1.58
CA ASP A 29 -8.84 -9.19 2.03
C ASP A 29 -7.78 -8.07 2.12
N PHE A 30 -7.94 -7.02 1.32
CA PHE A 30 -7.07 -5.85 1.29
C PHE A 30 -7.68 -4.61 1.96
N LEU A 31 -8.93 -4.69 2.42
CA LEU A 31 -9.52 -3.63 3.22
C LEU A 31 -8.81 -3.61 4.60
N PRO A 32 -8.17 -2.50 5.01
CA PRO A 32 -7.38 -2.50 6.25
C PRO A 32 -8.24 -2.78 7.49
N TYR A 33 -9.46 -2.23 7.52
CA TYR A 33 -10.50 -2.51 8.52
C TYR A 33 -11.90 -2.30 7.92
N GLU A 34 -12.88 -3.08 8.36
CA GLU A 34 -14.31 -2.93 8.00
C GLU A 34 -14.85 -1.54 8.34
N ALA A 35 -14.32 -0.90 9.39
CA ALA A 35 -14.63 0.48 9.77
C ALA A 35 -14.49 1.47 8.60
N HIS A 36 -13.55 1.26 7.68
CA HIS A 36 -13.39 2.12 6.50
C HIS A 36 -14.63 2.07 5.60
N LEU A 37 -15.17 0.87 5.33
CA LEU A 37 -16.37 0.70 4.52
C LEU A 37 -17.60 1.30 5.22
N LEU A 38 -17.73 1.07 6.53
CA LEU A 38 -18.83 1.62 7.33
C LEU A 38 -18.83 3.15 7.33
N ILE A 39 -17.68 3.76 7.60
CA ILE A 39 -17.53 5.22 7.66
C ILE A 39 -17.72 5.84 6.27
N LEU A 40 -17.18 5.24 5.21
CA LEU A 40 -17.44 5.69 3.83
C LEU A 40 -18.93 5.61 3.48
N THR A 41 -19.60 4.51 3.86
CA THR A 41 -21.04 4.37 3.64
C THR A 41 -21.81 5.46 4.37
N HIS A 42 -21.40 5.84 5.59
CA HIS A 42 -22.01 6.95 6.32
C HIS A 42 -21.87 8.29 5.60
N ILE A 43 -20.65 8.61 5.13
CA ILE A 43 -20.37 9.83 4.35
C ILE A 43 -21.21 9.85 3.07
N PHE A 44 -21.22 8.75 2.31
CA PHE A 44 -21.96 8.69 1.05
C PHE A 44 -23.49 8.65 1.21
N SER A 45 -23.97 8.48 2.46
CA SER A 45 -25.39 8.59 2.78
C SER A 45 -25.86 10.05 2.84
N SER A 46 -24.99 10.99 3.24
CA SER A 46 -25.27 12.42 3.27
C SER A 46 -24.77 13.15 2.03
N ASN A 47 -23.67 12.69 1.45
CA ASN A 47 -23.00 13.36 0.35
C ASN A 47 -22.74 12.41 -0.83
N THR A 48 -23.37 12.67 -1.98
CA THR A 48 -23.31 11.75 -3.11
C THR A 48 -21.97 11.79 -3.86
N THR A 49 -21.22 12.88 -3.74
CA THR A 49 -20.00 13.15 -4.52
C THR A 49 -19.04 14.02 -3.71
N LEU A 50 -17.74 13.73 -3.73
CA LEU A 50 -16.75 14.51 -3.00
C LEU A 50 -16.07 15.54 -3.91
N SER A 51 -15.90 16.76 -3.40
CA SER A 51 -15.04 17.77 -4.06
C SER A 51 -13.57 17.37 -3.98
N ALA A 52 -12.70 18.04 -4.74
CA ALA A 52 -11.25 17.78 -4.68
C ALA A 52 -10.67 17.93 -3.25
N ALA A 53 -11.11 18.95 -2.51
CA ALA A 53 -10.68 19.16 -1.13
C ALA A 53 -11.19 18.05 -0.18
N GLN A 54 -12.43 17.60 -0.37
CA GLN A 54 -13.00 16.50 0.40
C GLN A 54 -12.31 15.17 0.07
N MET A 55 -11.96 14.95 -1.20
CA MET A 55 -11.20 13.77 -1.63
C MET A 55 -9.80 13.73 -1.02
N LYS A 56 -9.09 14.86 -0.99
CA LYS A 56 -7.80 14.97 -0.31
C LYS A 56 -7.91 14.57 1.16
N ARG A 57 -8.93 15.07 1.86
CA ARG A 57 -9.19 14.69 3.26
C ARG A 57 -9.58 13.22 3.42
N LEU A 58 -10.37 12.68 2.49
CA LEU A 58 -10.69 11.26 2.49
C LEU A 58 -9.42 10.39 2.41
N ARG A 59 -8.49 10.73 1.51
CA ARG A 59 -7.19 10.05 1.39
C ARG A 59 -6.38 10.16 2.68
N GLN A 60 -6.27 11.37 3.24
CA GLN A 60 -5.57 11.61 4.51
C GLN A 60 -6.10 10.71 5.62
N TRP A 61 -7.43 10.67 5.81
CA TRP A 61 -8.05 9.79 6.79
C TRP A 61 -7.71 8.32 6.50
N PHE A 62 -8.02 7.83 5.30
CA PHE A 62 -7.84 6.42 4.94
C PHE A 62 -6.41 5.92 5.17
N TRP A 63 -5.41 6.63 4.66
CA TRP A 63 -4.01 6.20 4.77
C TRP A 63 -3.52 6.28 6.22
N ARG A 64 -3.84 7.35 6.94
CA ARG A 64 -3.42 7.54 8.33
C ARG A 64 -4.03 6.50 9.26
N THR A 65 -5.33 6.21 9.14
CA THR A 65 -5.98 5.17 9.97
C THR A 65 -5.48 3.77 9.65
N SER A 66 -5.16 3.50 8.38
CA SER A 66 -4.67 2.21 7.94
C SER A 66 -3.26 1.91 8.48
N PHE A 67 -2.34 2.87 8.39
CA PHE A 67 -0.97 2.66 8.87
C PHE A 67 -0.81 2.81 10.40
N SER A 68 -1.56 3.73 11.02
CA SER A 68 -1.57 3.89 12.48
C SER A 68 -2.34 2.79 13.20
N GLU A 69 -3.05 1.94 12.46
CA GLU A 69 -3.85 0.83 12.98
C GLU A 69 -4.96 1.30 13.93
N ARG A 70 -5.55 2.47 13.64
CA ARG A 70 -6.52 3.16 14.50
C ARG A 70 -7.67 2.29 14.97
N TYR A 71 -8.13 1.38 14.11
CA TYR A 71 -9.28 0.50 14.38
C TYR A 71 -8.88 -0.89 14.87
N ARG A 72 -7.61 -1.11 15.25
CA ARG A 72 -7.15 -2.39 15.80
C ARG A 72 -7.78 -2.65 17.17
N GLY A 73 -8.61 -3.69 17.26
CA GLY A 73 -9.20 -4.12 18.54
C GLY A 73 -10.17 -3.10 19.15
N THR A 74 -10.68 -2.16 18.36
CA THR A 74 -11.66 -1.17 18.81
C THR A 74 -13.07 -1.76 18.86
N ASN A 75 -13.90 -1.26 19.76
CA ASN A 75 -15.32 -1.63 19.85
C ASN A 75 -16.21 -0.78 18.94
N ASP A 76 -17.46 -1.20 18.79
CA ASP A 76 -18.46 -0.51 17.96
C ASP A 76 -18.69 0.95 18.39
N ALA A 77 -18.60 1.23 19.70
CA ALA A 77 -18.74 2.59 20.21
C ALA A 77 -17.61 3.52 19.74
N TYR A 78 -16.39 3.00 19.56
CA TYR A 78 -15.29 3.76 18.99
C TYR A 78 -15.56 4.09 17.52
N VAL A 79 -15.93 3.09 16.70
CA VAL A 79 -16.26 3.29 15.28
C VAL A 79 -17.44 4.25 15.13
N THR A 80 -18.47 4.12 15.98
CA THR A 80 -19.65 4.99 15.98
C THR A 80 -19.30 6.46 16.24
N ARG A 81 -18.38 6.75 17.17
CA ARG A 81 -17.89 8.13 17.39
C ARG A 81 -17.12 8.65 16.18
N ASP A 82 -16.33 7.78 15.55
CA ASP A 82 -15.56 8.14 14.37
C ASP A 82 -16.44 8.43 13.15
N LEU A 83 -17.67 7.91 13.06
CA LEU A 83 -18.61 8.23 11.96
C LEU A 83 -18.79 9.76 11.80
N GLU A 84 -19.14 10.45 12.89
CA GLU A 84 -19.36 11.90 12.87
C GLU A 84 -18.05 12.69 12.83
N LEU A 85 -17.00 12.20 13.51
CA LEU A 85 -15.68 12.85 13.50
C LEU A 85 -15.10 12.89 12.08
N VAL A 86 -15.13 11.76 11.38
CA VAL A 86 -14.59 11.64 10.02
C VAL A 86 -15.49 12.38 9.04
N ARG A 87 -16.83 12.32 9.18
CA ARG A 87 -17.74 13.09 8.34
C ARG A 87 -17.46 14.59 8.45
N ASN A 88 -17.35 15.13 9.66
CA ASN A 88 -17.03 16.54 9.87
C ASN A 88 -15.64 16.92 9.34
N PHE A 89 -14.66 16.03 9.49
CA PHE A 89 -13.34 16.25 8.92
C PHE A 89 -13.40 16.36 7.40
N ILE A 90 -14.04 15.40 6.73
CA ILE A 90 -14.08 15.33 5.27
C ILE A 90 -15.03 16.39 4.70
N GLU A 91 -16.30 16.39 5.09
CA GLU A 91 -17.33 17.22 4.47
C GLU A 91 -17.19 18.70 4.84
N ASN A 92 -16.91 18.99 6.12
CA ASN A 92 -16.94 20.34 6.67
C ASN A 92 -15.55 20.95 6.88
N GLY A 93 -14.48 20.20 6.61
CA GLY A 93 -13.11 20.67 6.75
C GLY A 93 -12.67 20.91 8.21
N VAL A 94 -13.37 20.33 9.18
CA VAL A 94 -13.11 20.59 10.62
C VAL A 94 -11.98 19.71 11.14
N GLY A 95 -11.03 20.30 11.86
CA GLY A 95 -9.92 19.57 12.47
C GLY A 95 -8.79 19.19 11.51
N ASP A 96 -7.78 18.53 12.07
CA ASP A 96 -6.52 18.19 11.41
C ASP A 96 -6.38 16.68 11.14
N ALA A 97 -5.73 16.33 10.03
CA ALA A 97 -5.53 14.94 9.59
C ALA A 97 -4.76 14.09 10.63
N THR A 98 -3.86 14.70 11.41
CA THR A 98 -3.08 14.01 12.46
C THR A 98 -3.96 13.40 13.55
N THR A 99 -5.21 13.86 13.70
CA THR A 99 -6.23 13.25 14.57
C THR A 99 -6.43 11.76 14.28
N PHE A 100 -6.23 11.34 13.04
CA PHE A 100 -6.47 9.97 12.55
C PHE A 100 -5.21 9.11 12.50
N GLY A 101 -4.06 9.67 12.84
CA GLY A 101 -2.78 8.99 12.84
C GLY A 101 -1.65 9.83 12.27
N ALA A 102 -0.44 9.52 12.71
CA ALA A 102 0.79 10.06 12.12
C ALA A 102 1.16 9.29 10.85
N THR A 103 1.90 9.95 9.96
CA THR A 103 2.62 9.27 8.89
C THR A 103 3.60 8.26 9.49
N PRO A 104 3.75 7.04 8.92
CA PRO A 104 4.68 6.04 9.44
C PRO A 104 6.10 6.57 9.55
N LEU A 105 6.71 6.35 10.72
CA LEU A 105 8.08 6.76 10.97
C LEU A 105 9.06 5.72 10.42
N SER A 106 10.26 6.16 10.05
CA SER A 106 11.29 5.29 9.43
C SER A 106 11.57 4.04 10.28
N ARG A 107 11.65 4.21 11.62
CA ARG A 107 11.84 3.11 12.58
C ARG A 107 10.73 2.05 12.54
N ASP A 108 9.49 2.48 12.29
CA ASP A 108 8.32 1.60 12.29
C ASP A 108 8.24 0.84 10.96
N ILE A 109 8.59 1.49 9.85
CA ILE A 109 8.65 0.87 8.51
C ILE A 109 9.79 -0.16 8.45
N LYS A 110 10.98 0.20 8.96
CA LYS A 110 12.20 -0.62 8.91
C LYS A 110 12.03 -2.00 9.56
N THR A 111 11.19 -2.09 10.58
CA THR A 111 10.95 -3.31 11.35
C THR A 111 9.62 -3.99 11.03
N ALA A 112 8.80 -3.40 10.15
CA ALA A 112 7.47 -3.92 9.84
C ALA A 112 7.55 -5.21 9.03
N VAL A 113 6.89 -6.26 9.53
CA VAL A 113 6.79 -7.56 8.85
C VAL A 113 5.50 -7.62 8.02
N PHE A 114 5.62 -8.06 6.77
CA PHE A 114 4.51 -8.31 5.87
C PHE A 114 3.71 -9.54 6.31
N ARG A 115 2.44 -9.33 6.68
CA ARG A 115 1.51 -10.38 7.11
C ARG A 115 0.12 -10.10 6.55
N LYS A 116 -0.52 -11.11 5.96
CA LYS A 116 -1.84 -10.96 5.29
C LYS A 116 -2.94 -10.32 6.14
N ASN A 117 -2.95 -10.58 7.45
CA ASN A 117 -3.99 -10.13 8.39
C ASN A 117 -3.60 -8.84 9.13
N ASN A 118 -2.54 -8.15 8.70
CA ASN A 118 -2.05 -6.91 9.31
C ASN A 118 -2.49 -5.70 8.47
N SER A 119 -3.13 -4.71 9.11
CA SER A 119 -3.55 -3.47 8.47
C SER A 119 -2.41 -2.76 7.75
N ARG A 120 -1.22 -2.70 8.35
CA ARG A 120 -0.03 -2.08 7.72
C ARG A 120 0.40 -2.81 6.45
N SER A 121 0.30 -4.14 6.43
CA SER A 121 0.66 -4.93 5.23
C SER A 121 -0.38 -4.80 4.13
N ARG A 122 -1.68 -4.72 4.49
CA ARG A 122 -2.76 -4.41 3.54
C ARG A 122 -2.56 -3.01 2.95
N ALA A 123 -2.34 -2.01 3.80
CA ALA A 123 -2.05 -0.64 3.39
C ALA A 123 -0.80 -0.55 2.49
N PHE A 124 0.28 -1.26 2.84
CA PHE A 124 1.49 -1.31 2.01
C PHE A 124 1.23 -1.97 0.65
N SER A 125 0.39 -3.01 0.59
CA SER A 125 -0.02 -3.65 -0.67
C SER A 125 -0.77 -2.66 -1.58
N LEU A 126 -1.67 -1.87 -1.00
CA LEU A 126 -2.39 -0.82 -1.73
C LEU A 126 -1.45 0.32 -2.15
N ALA A 127 -0.46 0.67 -1.32
CA ALA A 127 0.53 1.69 -1.64
C ALA A 127 1.42 1.27 -2.82
N LEU A 128 1.85 0.00 -2.87
CA LEU A 128 2.52 -0.59 -4.04
C LEU A 128 1.63 -0.50 -5.27
N ALA A 129 0.39 -0.95 -5.18
CA ALA A 129 -0.54 -0.89 -6.31
C ALA A 129 -0.77 0.55 -6.80
N LYS A 130 -0.93 1.51 -5.90
CA LYS A 130 -1.09 2.94 -6.21
C LYS A 130 0.13 3.51 -6.95
N ALA A 131 1.34 3.01 -6.66
CA ALA A 131 2.57 3.36 -7.38
C ALA A 131 2.61 2.85 -8.83
N GLY A 132 1.69 1.95 -9.22
CA GLY A 132 1.55 1.42 -10.57
C GLY A 132 2.69 0.48 -10.96
N PRO A 133 2.87 -0.65 -10.24
CA PRO A 133 4.06 -1.46 -10.32
C PRO A 133 4.18 -2.14 -11.69
N GLU A 134 5.40 -2.21 -12.20
CA GLU A 134 5.76 -2.89 -13.45
C GLU A 134 6.61 -4.13 -13.12
N ASN A 135 6.52 -5.20 -13.91
CA ASN A 135 7.34 -6.37 -13.71
C ASN A 135 8.83 -6.01 -13.87
N LEU A 136 9.66 -6.36 -12.90
CA LEU A 136 11.08 -5.99 -12.90
C LEU A 136 11.83 -6.54 -14.11
N THR A 137 11.52 -7.76 -14.56
CA THR A 137 12.20 -8.43 -15.67
C THR A 137 11.94 -7.83 -17.05
N ASN A 138 10.73 -7.33 -17.31
CA ASN A 138 10.31 -6.96 -18.67
C ASN A 138 9.56 -5.62 -18.78
N GLY A 139 9.32 -4.93 -17.65
CA GLY A 139 8.71 -3.60 -17.61
C GLY A 139 7.22 -3.58 -17.93
N SER A 140 6.57 -4.74 -18.09
CA SER A 140 5.14 -4.77 -18.36
C SER A 140 4.35 -4.36 -17.11
N PRO A 141 3.24 -3.61 -17.25
CA PRO A 141 2.43 -3.23 -16.09
C PRO A 141 1.84 -4.48 -15.41
N ILE A 142 1.74 -4.43 -14.08
CA ILE A 142 1.04 -5.45 -13.30
C ILE A 142 -0.44 -5.07 -13.21
N ASP A 143 -1.31 -6.01 -13.55
CA ASP A 143 -2.74 -5.86 -13.33
C ASP A 143 -3.05 -5.94 -11.83
N THR A 144 -3.15 -4.78 -11.20
CA THR A 144 -3.43 -4.67 -9.76
C THR A 144 -4.85 -5.10 -9.41
N ALA A 145 -5.80 -5.10 -10.35
CA ALA A 145 -7.15 -5.61 -10.10
C ALA A 145 -7.13 -7.12 -9.93
N VAL A 146 -6.38 -7.83 -10.78
CA VAL A 146 -6.15 -9.28 -10.64
C VAL A 146 -5.30 -9.60 -9.41
N ALA A 147 -4.19 -8.86 -9.21
CA ALA A 147 -3.29 -9.13 -8.09
C ALA A 147 -3.95 -8.91 -6.71
N LEU A 148 -4.96 -8.04 -6.64
CA LEU A 148 -5.68 -7.69 -5.41
C LEU A 148 -7.14 -8.19 -5.38
N SER A 149 -7.55 -9.08 -6.29
CA SER A 149 -8.92 -9.63 -6.31
C SER A 149 -9.20 -10.60 -5.14
N GLY A 150 -8.14 -11.04 -4.45
CA GLY A 150 -8.17 -11.87 -3.26
C GLY A 150 -6.75 -12.14 -2.80
N TYR A 151 -6.52 -12.36 -1.51
CA TYR A 151 -5.16 -12.53 -1.02
C TYR A 151 -4.55 -13.82 -1.57
N ASN A 152 -3.48 -13.66 -2.35
CA ASN A 152 -2.69 -14.76 -2.85
C ASN A 152 -1.20 -14.45 -2.64
N LYS A 153 -0.52 -15.30 -1.87
CA LYS A 153 0.92 -15.17 -1.61
C LYS A 153 1.78 -15.18 -2.88
N LYS A 154 1.25 -15.66 -4.01
CA LYS A 154 1.91 -15.65 -5.32
C LYS A 154 1.87 -14.30 -6.05
N GLN A 155 1.35 -13.24 -5.41
CA GLN A 155 1.33 -11.87 -5.97
C GLN A 155 2.33 -10.96 -5.26
N PHE A 156 2.87 -11.39 -4.11
CA PHE A 156 3.79 -10.62 -3.29
C PHE A 156 5.09 -11.40 -3.12
N HIS A 157 6.19 -10.84 -3.59
CA HIS A 157 7.45 -11.53 -3.75
C HIS A 157 8.58 -10.82 -3.03
N HIS A 158 9.56 -11.59 -2.56
CA HIS A 158 10.76 -11.05 -1.94
C HIS A 158 11.70 -10.50 -3.01
N ILE A 159 12.15 -9.26 -2.86
CA ILE A 159 13.14 -8.65 -3.77
C ILE A 159 14.49 -9.32 -3.57
N TYR A 160 14.94 -9.45 -2.33
CA TYR A 160 16.02 -10.37 -1.98
C TYR A 160 15.37 -11.73 -1.72
N PRO A 161 15.53 -12.73 -2.62
CA PRO A 161 14.74 -13.96 -2.56
C PRO A 161 14.89 -14.71 -1.22
N ASP A 162 13.80 -15.31 -0.73
CA ASP A 162 13.80 -16.04 0.56
C ASP A 162 14.88 -17.14 0.60
N ALA A 163 15.04 -17.87 -0.50
CA ALA A 163 16.03 -18.92 -0.62
C ALA A 163 17.47 -18.37 -0.62
N TYR A 164 17.72 -17.24 -1.29
CA TYR A 164 19.01 -16.54 -1.25
C TYR A 164 19.36 -16.11 0.18
N LEU A 165 18.46 -15.39 0.85
CA LEU A 165 18.69 -14.89 2.21
C LEU A 165 18.86 -16.03 3.24
N ARG A 166 18.18 -17.17 3.06
CA ARG A 166 18.41 -18.34 3.94
C ARG A 166 19.80 -18.93 3.82
N ARG A 167 20.43 -18.84 2.64
CA ARG A 167 21.78 -19.35 2.41
C ARG A 167 22.83 -18.35 2.89
N GLN A 168 22.67 -17.08 2.55
CA GLN A 168 23.70 -16.06 2.78
C GLN A 168 23.55 -15.33 4.12
N GLU A 169 22.33 -15.02 4.55
CA GLU A 169 22.05 -14.23 5.76
C GLU A 169 20.90 -14.82 6.60
N PRO A 170 21.04 -16.06 7.12
CA PRO A 170 19.93 -16.81 7.74
C PRO A 170 19.32 -16.13 8.98
N SER A 171 20.07 -15.25 9.65
CA SER A 171 19.61 -14.50 10.84
C SER A 171 18.70 -13.31 10.52
N LYS A 172 18.63 -12.87 9.26
CA LYS A 172 17.83 -11.71 8.86
C LYS A 172 16.35 -12.06 8.72
N GLU A 173 15.49 -11.10 9.06
CA GLU A 173 14.06 -11.19 8.74
C GLU A 173 13.85 -10.94 7.24
N ARG A 174 13.29 -11.94 6.57
CA ARG A 174 13.12 -11.94 5.11
C ARG A 174 11.79 -11.32 4.72
N ASN A 175 10.78 -11.37 5.59
CA ASN A 175 9.42 -10.89 5.33
C ASN A 175 9.20 -9.43 5.72
N LEU A 176 10.25 -8.60 5.77
CA LEU A 176 10.08 -7.16 5.98
C LEU A 176 9.23 -6.55 4.87
N LEU A 177 8.39 -5.56 5.17
CA LEU A 177 7.64 -4.80 4.13
C LEU A 177 8.60 -4.28 3.06
N LEU A 178 9.76 -3.79 3.49
CA LEU A 178 10.84 -3.30 2.63
C LEU A 178 11.53 -4.37 1.79
N ASN A 179 11.24 -5.66 1.98
CA ASN A 179 11.69 -6.71 1.07
C ASN A 179 10.57 -7.21 0.14
N MET A 180 9.35 -6.69 0.23
CA MET A 180 8.23 -7.14 -0.59
C MET A 180 8.01 -6.26 -1.82
N CYS A 181 7.69 -6.87 -2.96
CA CYS A 181 7.21 -6.22 -4.18
C CYS A 181 6.00 -6.97 -4.76
N MET A 182 5.34 -6.38 -5.75
CA MET A 182 4.35 -7.08 -6.58
C MET A 182 5.03 -7.53 -7.87
N LEU A 183 4.83 -8.77 -8.27
CA LEU A 183 5.29 -9.32 -9.56
C LEU A 183 4.26 -10.31 -10.07
N ALA A 184 4.15 -10.44 -11.39
CA ALA A 184 3.45 -11.58 -11.98
C ALA A 184 4.23 -12.87 -11.67
N ALA A 185 3.49 -13.97 -11.46
CA ALA A 185 4.10 -15.25 -11.09
C ALA A 185 5.12 -15.77 -12.13
N SER A 186 4.89 -15.50 -13.43
CA SER A 186 5.86 -15.84 -14.49
C SER A 186 7.19 -15.12 -14.29
N GLU A 187 7.13 -13.82 -13.98
CA GLU A 187 8.30 -12.96 -13.82
C GLU A 187 9.04 -13.29 -12.53
N ASN A 188 8.33 -13.59 -11.45
CA ASN A 188 8.97 -14.12 -10.24
C ASN A 188 9.67 -15.46 -10.49
N ASN A 189 9.11 -16.34 -11.34
CA ASN A 189 9.78 -17.61 -11.65
C ASN A 189 11.05 -17.42 -12.47
N LEU A 190 11.15 -16.36 -13.28
CA LEU A 190 12.38 -16.00 -13.98
C LEU A 190 13.47 -15.52 -13.01
N ILE A 191 13.09 -14.82 -11.94
CA ILE A 191 14.02 -14.40 -10.87
C ILE A 191 14.38 -15.59 -9.96
N SER A 192 13.41 -16.44 -9.60
CA SER A 192 13.59 -17.61 -8.72
C SER A 192 14.33 -17.27 -7.41
N ASP A 193 15.54 -17.80 -7.24
CA ASP A 193 16.44 -17.63 -6.11
C ASP A 193 17.78 -17.02 -6.53
N ASP A 194 17.75 -16.28 -7.65
CA ASP A 194 18.90 -15.59 -8.22
C ASP A 194 19.47 -14.56 -7.23
N ASP A 195 20.76 -14.29 -7.37
CA ASP A 195 21.47 -13.36 -6.50
C ASP A 195 20.94 -11.93 -6.76
N PRO A 196 20.39 -11.22 -5.75
CA PRO A 196 19.93 -9.85 -5.91
C PRO A 196 21.01 -8.88 -6.37
N HIS A 197 22.28 -9.16 -6.08
CA HIS A 197 23.40 -8.36 -6.58
C HIS A 197 23.58 -8.50 -8.09
N ASP A 198 23.26 -9.66 -8.65
CA ASP A 198 23.39 -9.94 -10.09
C ASP A 198 22.12 -9.56 -10.85
N TYR A 199 20.95 -10.04 -10.39
CA TYR A 199 19.71 -9.88 -11.14
C TYR A 199 19.22 -8.43 -11.16
N LEU A 200 19.35 -7.67 -10.07
CA LEU A 200 18.92 -6.26 -10.05
C LEU A 200 19.81 -5.40 -10.96
N VAL A 201 21.10 -5.70 -11.03
CA VAL A 201 22.04 -5.04 -11.96
C VAL A 201 21.67 -5.39 -13.40
N ARG A 202 21.44 -6.67 -13.68
CA ARG A 202 21.02 -7.15 -15.01
C ARG A 202 19.71 -6.50 -15.45
N VAL A 203 18.69 -6.49 -14.59
CA VAL A 203 17.41 -5.82 -14.82
C VAL A 203 17.59 -4.33 -15.11
N GLY A 204 18.44 -3.64 -14.34
CA GLY A 204 18.76 -2.24 -14.60
C GLY A 204 19.39 -2.01 -15.97
N ALA A 205 20.32 -2.88 -16.38
CA ALA A 205 20.96 -2.81 -17.68
C ALA A 205 19.99 -3.13 -18.84
N ASP A 206 19.17 -4.17 -18.69
CA ASP A 206 18.22 -4.63 -19.71
C ASP A 206 17.16 -3.57 -20.04
N HIS A 207 16.73 -2.77 -19.05
CA HIS A 207 15.79 -1.65 -19.27
C HIS A 207 16.43 -0.40 -19.87
N GLY A 208 17.75 -0.26 -19.81
CA GLY A 208 18.48 0.93 -20.25
C GLY A 208 17.87 2.22 -19.71
N GLY A 209 17.50 3.15 -20.60
CA GLY A 209 16.90 4.45 -20.22
C GLY A 209 15.56 4.38 -19.48
N HIS A 210 14.90 3.22 -19.43
CA HIS A 210 13.63 3.04 -18.72
C HIS A 210 13.81 2.49 -17.29
N ALA A 211 15.03 2.14 -16.89
CA ALA A 211 15.30 1.48 -15.62
C ALA A 211 14.78 2.29 -14.42
N GLU A 212 15.02 3.60 -14.39
CA GLU A 212 14.53 4.47 -13.30
C GLU A 212 13.01 4.40 -13.15
N LYS A 213 12.27 4.39 -14.26
CA LYS A 213 10.80 4.31 -14.24
C LYS A 213 10.32 2.98 -13.63
N VAL A 214 10.90 1.86 -14.08
CA VAL A 214 10.53 0.52 -13.60
C VAL A 214 10.87 0.35 -12.12
N PHE A 215 12.03 0.83 -11.67
CA PHE A 215 12.42 0.75 -10.26
C PHE A 215 11.54 1.65 -9.39
N LYS A 216 11.26 2.88 -9.84
CA LYS A 216 10.40 3.83 -9.13
C LYS A 216 8.98 3.30 -8.96
N SER A 217 8.40 2.66 -9.98
CA SER A 217 7.04 2.08 -9.90
C SER A 217 6.93 0.94 -8.88
N ASN A 218 8.05 0.29 -8.55
CA ASN A 218 8.17 -0.75 -7.53
C ASN A 218 8.65 -0.22 -6.16
N LEU A 219 8.76 1.10 -6.01
CA LEU A 219 9.31 1.77 -4.83
C LEU A 219 10.72 1.22 -4.49
N LEU A 220 11.57 1.06 -5.51
CA LEU A 220 12.98 0.69 -5.36
C LEU A 220 13.89 1.93 -5.46
N PRO A 221 15.12 1.86 -4.90
CA PRO A 221 16.15 2.89 -5.13
C PRO A 221 16.43 3.07 -6.63
N ASN A 222 16.76 4.31 -7.03
CA ASN A 222 17.12 4.59 -8.42
C ASN A 222 18.41 3.81 -8.79
N PRO A 223 18.39 2.95 -9.82
CA PRO A 223 19.53 2.12 -10.20
C PRO A 223 20.73 2.88 -10.74
N SER A 224 20.56 4.15 -11.13
CA SER A 224 21.66 5.05 -11.53
C SER A 224 22.36 5.68 -10.33
N ILE A 225 21.76 5.64 -9.14
CA ILE A 225 22.26 6.29 -7.91
C ILE A 225 22.73 5.24 -6.91
N PHE A 226 21.98 4.15 -6.76
CA PHE A 226 22.26 3.09 -5.79
C PHE A 226 22.93 1.88 -6.44
N THR A 227 24.08 1.48 -5.92
CA THR A 227 24.87 0.35 -6.45
C THR A 227 24.44 -0.98 -5.84
N PHE A 228 23.66 -1.78 -6.58
CA PHE A 228 23.15 -3.07 -6.10
C PHE A 228 24.21 -4.18 -5.98
N ALA A 229 25.25 -4.16 -6.83
CA ALA A 229 26.22 -5.26 -6.99
C ALA A 229 26.97 -5.67 -5.70
N ASN A 230 27.09 -4.77 -4.73
CA ASN A 230 27.84 -5.03 -3.48
C ASN A 230 27.11 -4.54 -2.22
N ALA A 231 25.87 -4.06 -2.36
CA ALA A 231 25.14 -3.52 -1.22
C ALA A 231 24.67 -4.66 -0.32
N SER A 232 25.03 -4.62 0.96
CA SER A 232 24.46 -5.53 1.96
C SER A 232 22.93 -5.43 2.01
N TYR A 233 22.27 -6.47 2.53
CA TYR A 233 20.82 -6.44 2.68
C TYR A 233 20.35 -5.24 3.52
N ASP A 234 21.09 -4.86 4.57
CA ASP A 234 20.75 -3.68 5.39
C ASP A 234 20.90 -2.35 4.62
N GLU A 235 21.93 -2.20 3.79
CA GLU A 235 22.12 -1.01 2.95
C GLU A 235 21.01 -0.89 1.90
N PHE A 236 20.59 -2.00 1.31
CA PHE A 236 19.43 -2.04 0.42
C PHE A 236 18.15 -1.62 1.14
N LEU A 237 17.89 -2.16 2.34
CA LEU A 237 16.70 -1.81 3.12
C LEU A 237 16.69 -0.32 3.49
N GLU A 238 17.84 0.27 3.84
CA GLU A 238 17.93 1.69 4.15
C GLU A 238 17.66 2.57 2.92
N ALA A 239 18.29 2.25 1.78
CA ALA A 239 18.04 2.99 0.55
C ALA A 239 16.58 2.89 0.09
N ARG A 240 15.95 1.72 0.25
CA ARG A 240 14.54 1.55 -0.10
C ARG A 240 13.61 2.25 0.90
N LEU A 241 13.99 2.32 2.17
CA LEU A 241 13.23 2.99 3.21
C LEU A 241 12.98 4.46 2.86
N GLU A 242 13.97 5.16 2.33
CA GLU A 242 13.82 6.56 1.90
C GLU A 242 12.73 6.72 0.83
N VAL A 243 12.77 5.88 -0.21
CA VAL A 243 11.78 5.88 -1.32
C VAL A 243 10.39 5.57 -0.81
N VAL A 244 10.27 4.50 -0.01
CA VAL A 244 8.99 4.07 0.57
C VAL A 244 8.43 5.14 1.50
N GLN A 245 9.25 5.71 2.39
CA GLN A 245 8.80 6.72 3.35
C GLN A 245 8.27 7.97 2.63
N ALA A 246 8.96 8.44 1.59
CA ALA A 246 8.50 9.57 0.78
C ALA A 246 7.14 9.28 0.13
N HIS A 247 6.96 8.09 -0.44
CA HIS A 247 5.68 7.68 -1.04
C HIS A 247 4.56 7.59 0.00
N LEU A 248 4.83 6.99 1.16
CA LEU A 248 3.84 6.88 2.24
C LEU A 248 3.46 8.26 2.81
N ALA A 249 4.40 9.21 2.85
CA ALA A 249 4.10 10.59 3.25
C ALA A 249 3.12 11.27 2.28
N LEU A 250 3.38 11.18 0.96
CA LEU A 250 2.49 11.71 -0.08
C LEU A 250 1.07 11.13 0.03
N LEU A 251 0.96 9.81 0.27
CA LEU A 251 -0.33 9.15 0.50
C LEU A 251 -1.03 9.69 1.76
N CYS A 252 -0.33 9.76 2.89
CA CYS A 252 -0.86 10.28 4.16
C CYS A 252 -1.22 11.76 4.13
N ASP A 253 -0.61 12.54 3.24
CA ASP A 253 -0.94 13.96 3.02
C ASP A 253 -2.09 14.15 2.03
N GLY A 254 -2.50 13.07 1.34
CA GLY A 254 -3.62 13.03 0.41
C GLY A 254 -3.31 13.56 -0.98
N ASP A 255 -2.02 13.64 -1.33
CA ASP A 255 -1.48 14.24 -2.56
C ASP A 255 -1.19 13.23 -3.68
N ALA A 256 -1.57 11.96 -3.48
CA ALA A 256 -1.36 10.84 -4.41
C ALA A 256 -2.66 10.26 -4.97
#